data_AF-D1PCB8-F1
#
_entry.id   AF-D1PCB8-F1
#
_cell.length_a   1.000
_cell.length_b   1.000
_cell.length_c   1.000
_cell.angle_alpha   90.00
_cell.angle_beta   90.00
_cell.angle_gamma   90.00
#
_symmetry.space_group_name_H-M   'P 1'
#
loop_
_entity.id
_entity.type
_entity.pdbx_description
1 polymer ?
#
loop_
_entity_poly.entity_id
_entity_poly.type
_entity_poly.pdbx_seq_one_letter_code
_entity_poly.pdbx_strand_id
1 'polypeptide(L)'
;METAAVAALRCGGRDILGSAIDSWHNWSRDSHWFVFTSRRGDGLYTRLYLACIDDKGNVSKPFLLPQRNPKKYYDELLDSYNTPDFTSKPVELDARAAGNEIMSDKRIPTKVR
;
A
#
# COMPACT_ATOMS: atom_id res chain seq x y z
N MET A 1 16.70 5.61 1.29
CA MET A 1 15.25 5.74 0.98
C MET A 1 15.11 6.99 0.15
N GLU A 2 15.21 6.84 -1.16
CA GLU A 2 14.98 7.96 -2.08
C GLU A 2 13.48 8.22 -2.10
N THR A 3 13.08 9.42 -1.67
CA THR A 3 11.73 9.91 -1.82
C THR A 3 11.47 10.05 -3.30
N ALA A 4 10.90 9.02 -3.93
CA ALA A 4 10.42 9.12 -5.29
C ALA A 4 9.34 10.22 -5.30
N ALA A 5 9.73 11.39 -5.81
CA ALA A 5 8.79 12.45 -6.14
C ALA A 5 7.69 11.82 -7.00
N VAL A 6 6.45 11.95 -6.54
CA VAL A 6 5.27 11.42 -7.20
C VAL A 6 5.10 12.17 -8.51
N ALA A 7 5.77 11.70 -9.56
CA ALA A 7 5.45 12.07 -10.93
C ALA A 7 4.00 11.67 -11.16
N ALA A 8 3.22 12.57 -11.78
CA ALA A 8 1.80 12.33 -12.09
C ALA A 8 1.66 11.09 -12.99
N LEU A 9 1.48 9.93 -12.36
CA LEU A 9 1.25 8.67 -13.04
C LEU A 9 -0.11 8.76 -13.76
N ARG A 10 -0.14 8.40 -15.05
CA ARG A 10 -1.32 8.56 -15.90
C ARG A 10 -1.70 7.25 -16.59
N CYS A 11 -2.99 6.92 -16.56
CA CYS A 11 -3.58 5.83 -17.32
C CYS A 11 -4.55 6.43 -18.36
N GLY A 12 -4.23 6.30 -19.65
CA GLY A 12 -5.08 6.80 -20.73
C GLY A 12 -5.36 8.32 -20.66
N GLY A 13 -4.34 9.10 -20.30
CA GLY A 13 -4.42 10.57 -20.20
C GLY A 13 -5.06 11.11 -18.91
N ARG A 14 -5.53 10.24 -18.00
CA ARG A 14 -6.06 10.63 -16.69
C ARG A 14 -5.04 10.32 -15.60
N ASP A 15 -4.89 11.25 -14.65
CA ASP A 15 -4.08 11.04 -13.46
C ASP A 15 -4.66 9.88 -12.64
N ILE A 16 -3.81 8.92 -12.25
CA ILE A 16 -4.24 7.79 -11.41
C ILE A 16 -4.48 8.21 -9.96
N LEU A 17 -3.85 9.32 -9.57
CA LEU A 17 -4.00 10.00 -8.28
C LEU A 17 -5.06 11.07 -8.49
N GLY A 18 -6.33 10.68 -8.34
CA GLY A 18 -7.47 11.52 -8.69
C GLY A 18 -7.74 12.62 -7.64
N SER A 19 -8.97 13.15 -7.65
CA SER A 19 -9.47 14.05 -6.59
C SER A 19 -9.73 13.34 -5.25
N ALA A 20 -9.62 12.01 -5.22
CA ALA A 20 -9.63 11.24 -3.98
C ALA A 20 -8.31 11.46 -3.26
N ILE A 21 -8.36 11.57 -1.93
CA ILE A 21 -7.17 11.73 -1.08
C ILE A 21 -6.36 10.43 -1.18
N ASP A 22 -5.41 10.41 -2.11
CA ASP A 22 -4.50 9.31 -2.35
C ASP A 22 -3.21 9.57 -1.58
N SER A 23 -2.80 8.59 -0.79
CA SER A 23 -1.64 8.70 0.11
C SER A 23 -0.80 7.44 0.06
N TRP A 24 0.49 7.57 0.37
CA TRP A 24 1.47 6.48 0.52
C TRP A 24 1.58 5.52 -0.67
N HIS A 25 2.77 5.42 -1.26
CA HIS A 25 3.02 4.56 -2.41
C HIS A 25 4.17 3.62 -2.09
N ASN A 26 4.02 2.34 -2.42
CA ASN A 26 5.08 1.36 -2.33
C ASN A 26 5.17 0.58 -3.64
N TRP A 27 6.38 0.14 -3.99
CA TRP A 27 6.71 -0.45 -5.29
C TRP A 27 7.24 -1.87 -5.11
N SER A 28 6.88 -2.75 -6.04
CA SER A 28 7.51 -4.05 -6.15
C SER A 28 8.98 -3.89 -6.51
N ARG A 29 9.76 -4.93 -6.22
CA ARG A 29 11.22 -4.94 -6.46
C ARG A 29 11.60 -4.71 -7.93
N ASP A 30 10.79 -5.20 -8.85
CA ASP A 30 10.96 -5.04 -10.30
C ASP A 30 10.37 -3.72 -10.83
N SER A 31 9.80 -2.88 -9.96
CA SER A 31 9.19 -1.58 -10.31
C SER A 31 8.01 -1.66 -11.27
N HIS A 32 7.48 -2.85 -11.56
CA HIS A 32 6.30 -3.01 -12.41
C HIS A 32 5.00 -2.84 -11.64
N TRP A 33 4.95 -3.22 -10.37
CA TRP A 33 3.76 -3.09 -9.55
C TRP A 33 3.94 -2.00 -8.52
N PHE A 34 2.86 -1.28 -8.25
CA PHE A 34 2.82 -0.38 -7.12
C PHE A 34 1.46 -0.46 -6.43
N VAL A 35 1.50 -0.29 -5.13
CA VAL A 35 0.35 -0.22 -4.24
C VAL A 35 0.26 1.18 -3.68
N PHE A 36 -0.96 1.70 -3.60
CA PHE A 36 -1.22 2.97 -2.96
C PHE A 36 -2.54 2.93 -2.19
N THR A 37 -2.67 3.84 -1.24
CA THR A 37 -3.88 3.93 -0.41
C THR A 37 -4.80 5.01 -0.97
N SER A 38 -6.10 4.72 -1.00
CA SER A 38 -7.09 5.65 -1.56
C SER A 38 -8.44 5.52 -0.89
N ARG A 39 -9.15 6.64 -0.76
CA ARG A 39 -10.55 6.68 -0.34
C ARG A 39 -11.54 6.68 -1.51
N ARG A 40 -11.10 6.40 -2.74
CA ARG A 40 -11.93 6.45 -3.96
C ARG A 40 -13.13 5.49 -3.98
N GLY A 41 -13.22 4.55 -3.04
CA GLY A 41 -14.34 3.60 -2.91
C GLY A 41 -15.57 4.24 -2.28
N ASP A 42 -15.53 4.45 -0.96
CA ASP A 42 -16.65 4.97 -0.15
C ASP A 42 -16.40 6.39 0.40
N GLY A 43 -15.19 6.93 0.24
CA GLY A 43 -14.76 8.21 0.80
C GLY A 43 -14.39 8.18 2.29
N LEU A 44 -14.64 7.08 3.01
CA LEU A 44 -14.50 6.99 4.46
C LEU A 44 -13.16 6.40 4.88
N TYR A 45 -12.87 5.19 4.39
CA TYR A 45 -11.68 4.42 4.78
C TYR A 45 -10.69 4.33 3.62
N THR A 46 -9.39 4.35 3.94
CA THR A 46 -8.37 4.11 2.93
C THR A 46 -8.30 2.62 2.60
N ARG A 47 -8.42 2.30 1.31
CA ARG A 47 -8.31 0.95 0.78
C ARG A 47 -7.05 0.84 -0.09
N LEU A 48 -6.54 -0.38 -0.23
CA LEU A 48 -5.37 -0.67 -1.05
C LEU A 48 -5.74 -0.84 -2.52
N TYR A 49 -5.14 -0.04 -3.38
CA TYR A 49 -5.26 -0.18 -4.83
C TYR A 49 -3.92 -0.58 -5.42
N LEU A 50 -3.98 -1.46 -6.41
CA LEU A 50 -2.85 -1.92 -7.19
C LEU A 50 -2.94 -1.38 -8.60
N ALA A 51 -1.80 -1.02 -9.16
CA ALA A 51 -1.63 -0.76 -10.57
C ALA A 51 -0.26 -1.26 -11.03
N CYS A 52 -0.13 -1.43 -12.34
CA CYS A 52 1.08 -1.92 -12.98
C CYS A 52 1.56 -0.88 -14.00
N ILE A 53 2.87 -0.74 -14.15
CA ILE A 53 3.51 0.03 -15.21
C ILE A 53 4.22 -0.93 -16.17
N ASP A 54 4.02 -0.78 -17.46
CA ASP A 54 4.73 -1.56 -18.47
C ASP A 54 6.14 -1.00 -18.76
N ASP A 55 6.95 -1.73 -19.53
CA ASP A 55 8.30 -1.32 -19.92
C ASP A 55 8.35 0.03 -20.68
N LYS A 56 7.21 0.48 -21.21
CA LYS A 56 7.07 1.73 -21.96
C LYS A 56 6.57 2.88 -21.08
N GLY A 57 6.37 2.64 -19.79
CA GLY A 57 5.87 3.63 -18.85
C GLY A 57 4.35 3.79 -18.87
N ASN A 58 3.59 2.93 -19.55
CA ASN A 58 2.14 2.99 -19.55
C ASN A 58 1.58 2.36 -18.27
N VAL A 59 0.74 3.11 -17.57
CA VAL A 59 0.12 2.67 -16.32
C VAL A 59 -1.22 1.99 -16.61
N SER A 60 -1.43 0.83 -16.03
CA SER A 60 -2.69 0.11 -16.07
C SER A 60 -3.77 0.80 -15.21
N LYS A 61 -5.03 0.52 -15.50
CA LYS A 61 -6.14 1.02 -14.68
C LYS A 61 -6.01 0.42 -13.27
N PRO A 62 -5.96 1.25 -12.21
CA PRO A 62 -5.87 0.73 -10.86
C PRO A 62 -7.11 -0.08 -10.45
N PHE A 63 -6.91 -1.11 -9.65
CA PHE A 63 -7.97 -1.95 -9.10
C PHE A 63 -7.79 -2.17 -7.61
N LEU A 64 -8.89 -2.41 -6.90
CA LEU A 64 -8.89 -2.68 -5.46
C LEU A 64 -8.21 -4.03 -5.19
N LEU A 65 -7.36 -4.10 -4.17
CA LEU A 65 -6.69 -5.33 -3.75
C LEU A 65 -7.74 -6.45 -3.53
N PRO A 66 -7.65 -7.60 -4.23
CA PRO A 66 -8.59 -8.69 -4.01
C PRO A 66 -8.42 -9.29 -2.61
N GLN A 67 -9.49 -9.31 -1.83
CA GLN A 67 -9.53 -9.96 -0.52
C GLN A 67 -10.25 -11.30 -0.62
N ARG A 68 -9.78 -12.31 0.12
CA ARG A 68 -10.45 -13.61 0.19
C ARG A 68 -11.88 -13.49 0.76
N ASN A 69 -12.10 -12.54 1.66
CA ASN A 69 -13.43 -12.21 2.19
C ASN A 69 -13.68 -10.69 2.11
N PRO A 70 -14.12 -10.18 0.95
CA PRO A 70 -14.31 -8.75 0.76
C PRO A 70 -15.29 -8.13 1.75
N LYS A 71 -16.38 -8.82 2.09
CA LYS A 71 -17.38 -8.32 3.04
C LYS A 71 -16.75 -8.01 4.40
N LYS A 72 -15.97 -8.95 4.92
CA LYS A 72 -15.25 -8.76 6.18
C LYS A 72 -14.27 -7.59 6.13
N TYR A 73 -13.46 -7.49 5.07
CA TYR A 73 -12.32 -6.55 5.02
C TYR A 73 -12.64 -5.18 4.42
N TYR A 74 -13.75 -5.04 3.69
CA TYR A 74 -14.12 -3.80 3.00
C TYR A 74 -15.48 -3.25 3.38
N ASP A 75 -16.36 -4.06 3.97
CA ASP A 75 -17.69 -3.59 4.39
C ASP A 75 -17.81 -3.57 5.93
N GLU A 76 -17.23 -4.54 6.63
CA GLU A 76 -17.37 -4.70 8.09
C GLU A 76 -16.17 -4.17 8.89
N LEU A 77 -14.97 -4.13 8.30
CA LEU A 77 -13.77 -3.64 8.97
C LEU A 77 -13.77 -2.11 9.06
N LEU A 78 -13.56 -1.58 10.26
CA LEU A 78 -13.53 -0.13 10.54
C LEU A 78 -12.11 0.46 10.52
N ASP A 79 -11.14 -0.31 10.05
CA ASP A 79 -9.72 0.07 10.00
C ASP A 79 -9.32 0.61 8.62
N SER A 80 -8.34 1.49 8.61
CA SER A 80 -7.75 2.08 7.40
C SER A 80 -6.36 1.51 7.12
N TYR A 81 -6.08 1.23 5.85
CA TYR A 81 -4.73 0.84 5.43
C TYR A 81 -3.93 2.10 5.07
N ASN A 82 -2.89 2.42 5.86
CA ASN A 82 -2.14 3.69 5.70
C ASN A 82 -0.72 3.50 5.15
N THR A 83 -0.02 2.44 5.54
CA THR A 83 1.39 2.23 5.18
C THR A 83 1.62 0.82 4.62
N PRO A 84 1.05 0.50 3.43
CA PRO A 84 1.30 -0.78 2.79
C PRO A 84 2.78 -0.95 2.41
N ASP A 85 3.24 -2.19 2.50
CA ASP A 85 4.57 -2.60 2.06
C ASP A 85 4.50 -3.94 1.31
N PHE A 86 5.35 -4.09 0.29
CA PHE A 86 5.49 -5.34 -0.43
C PHE A 86 6.41 -6.27 0.34
N THR A 87 6.01 -7.54 0.44
CA THR A 87 6.82 -8.58 1.07
C THR A 87 7.12 -9.66 0.04
N SER A 88 8.36 -10.15 0.02
CA SER A 88 8.80 -11.19 -0.93
C SER A 88 8.32 -12.59 -0.52
N LYS A 89 7.90 -12.74 0.73
CA LYS A 89 7.48 -13.99 1.36
C LYS A 89 6.33 -13.69 2.32
N PRO A 90 5.45 -14.67 2.59
CA PRO A 90 4.47 -14.55 3.65
C PRO A 90 5.14 -14.13 4.97
N VAL A 91 4.54 -13.14 5.62
CA VAL A 91 4.99 -12.67 6.94
C VAL A 91 4.13 -13.37 7.99
N GLU A 92 4.72 -14.34 8.67
CA GLU A 92 4.11 -14.92 9.87
C GLU A 92 4.42 -14.03 11.07
N LEU A 93 3.42 -13.24 11.47
CA LEU A 93 3.55 -12.29 12.57
C LEU A 93 2.35 -12.43 13.52
N ASP A 94 2.64 -12.67 14.79
CA ASP A 94 1.68 -12.41 15.86
C ASP A 94 1.67 -10.91 16.12
N ALA A 95 0.65 -10.23 15.59
CA ALA A 95 0.51 -8.78 15.72
C ALA A 95 0.46 -8.30 17.18
N ARG A 96 -0.10 -9.11 18.10
CA ARG A 96 -0.21 -8.75 19.52
C ARG A 96 1.14 -8.89 20.21
N ALA A 97 1.84 -9.99 19.97
CA ALA A 97 3.18 -10.19 20.52
C ALA A 97 4.14 -9.10 20.01
N ALA A 98 4.11 -8.83 18.69
CA ALA A 98 4.92 -7.76 18.08
C ALA A 98 4.60 -6.39 18.69
N GLY A 99 3.32 -6.05 18.89
CA GLY A 99 2.92 -4.81 19.55
C GLY A 99 3.47 -4.70 20.97
N ASN A 100 3.40 -5.77 21.76
CA ASN A 100 3.95 -5.78 23.12
C ASN A 100 5.48 -5.59 23.14
N GLU A 101 6.20 -6.20 22.20
CA GLU A 101 7.65 -6.05 22.08
C GLU A 101 8.05 -4.61 21.71
N ILE A 102 7.36 -4.01 20.73
CA ILE A 102 7.58 -2.62 20.30
C ILE A 102 7.36 -1.64 21.47
N MET A 103 6.29 -1.86 22.25
CA MET A 103 5.94 -1.00 23.38
C MET A 103 6.78 -1.25 24.64
N SER A 104 7.54 -2.35 24.69
CA SER A 104 8.43 -2.63 25.82
C SER A 104 9.56 -1.61 25.92
N ASP A 105 10.24 -1.53 27.07
CA ASP A 105 11.42 -0.66 27.24
C ASP A 105 12.71 -1.25 26.61
N LYS A 106 12.67 -2.49 26.12
CA LYS A 106 13.84 -3.16 25.55
C LYS A 106 14.13 -2.60 24.16
N ARG A 107 15.36 -2.18 23.90
CA ARG A 107 15.84 -1.71 22.60
C ARG A 107 17.04 -2.53 22.17
N ILE A 108 16.96 -3.16 21.01
CA ILE A 108 18.07 -3.91 20.40
C ILE A 108 18.77 -2.95 19.43
N PRO A 109 20.03 -2.53 19.68
CA PRO A 109 20.74 -1.66 18.76
C PRO A 109 21.03 -2.39 17.45
N THR A 110 20.46 -1.88 16.36
CA THR A 110 20.73 -2.41 15.01
C THR A 110 22.09 -1.93 14.53
N LYS A 111 22.98 -2.87 14.20
CA LYS A 111 24.25 -2.56 13.53
C LYS A 111 23.98 -2.38 12.04
N VAL A 112 23.97 -1.14 11.57
CA VAL A 112 24.01 -0.84 10.13
C VAL A 112 25.43 -1.12 9.65
N ARG A 113 25.57 -1.94 8.61
CA ARG A 113 26.84 -2.25 7.95
C ARG A 113 27.15 -1.21 6.88
#